data_AF-A0AAX2ZDL0-F1
#
_entry.id   AF-A0AAX2ZDL0-F1
#
_cell.length_a   1.000
_cell.length_b   1.000
_cell.length_c   1.000
_cell.angle_alpha   90.00
_cell.angle_beta   90.00
_cell.angle_gamma   90.00
#
_symmetry.space_group_name_H-M   'P 1'
#
loop_
_entity.id
_entity.type
_entity.pdbx_description
1 polymer ?
#
loop_
_entity_poly.entity_id
_entity_poly.type
_entity_poly.pdbx_seq_one_letter_code
_entity_poly.pdbx_strand_id
1 'polypeptide(L)' 'MRKIKDGNVIYLVAKDENTMDLRCSDCGVVKNELDITVEVDNATNRKVYKCECGCKTFTPQIDLEEYYI' A
#
# COMPACT_ATOMS: atom_id res chain seq x y z
N MET A 1 0.09 1.65 -12.62
CA MET A 1 1.51 2.10 -12.69
C MET A 1 1.89 2.64 -11.32
N ARG A 2 2.93 2.11 -10.66
CA ARG A 2 3.45 2.61 -9.36
C ARG A 2 4.57 3.62 -9.59
N LYS A 3 4.75 4.54 -8.64
CA LYS A 3 5.79 5.58 -8.66
C LYS A 3 6.68 5.43 -7.44
N ILE A 4 7.96 5.15 -7.64
CA ILE A 4 8.96 5.05 -6.55
C ILE A 4 9.86 6.28 -6.65
N LYS A 5 10.05 7.00 -5.54
CA LYS A 5 10.92 8.19 -5.48
C LYS A 5 12.23 7.85 -4.77
N ASP A 6 13.35 8.13 -5.42
CA ASP A 6 14.69 8.06 -4.83
C ASP A 6 15.42 9.39 -5.08
N GLY A 7 15.58 10.19 -4.03
CA GLY A 7 16.08 11.56 -4.13
C GLY A 7 15.25 12.41 -5.11
N ASN A 8 15.88 12.85 -6.19
CA ASN A 8 15.26 13.64 -7.27
C ASN A 8 14.81 12.81 -8.47
N VAL A 9 14.90 11.48 -8.38
CA VAL A 9 14.52 10.54 -9.45
C VAL A 9 13.17 9.91 -9.13
N ILE A 10 12.30 9.80 -10.13
CA ILE A 10 11.03 9.09 -10.05
C ILE A 10 11.06 7.91 -11.01
N TYR A 11 10.95 6.70 -10.49
CA TYR A 11 10.82 5.47 -11.25
C TYR A 11 9.34 5.16 -11.47
N LEU A 12 8.93 5.04 -12.73
CA LEU A 12 7.62 4.55 -13.11
C LEU A 12 7.72 3.04 -13.31
N VAL A 13 7.10 2.26 -12.44
CA VAL A 13 7.11 0.80 -12.54
C VAL A 13 5.70 0.33 -12.91
N ALA A 14 5.60 -0.65 -13.80
CA ALA A 14 4.32 -1.29 -14.08
C ALA A 14 3.74 -1.85 -12.76
N LYS A 15 2.40 -1.82 -12.64
CA LYS A 15 1.73 -2.47 -11.50
C LYS A 15 1.81 -3.97 -11.78
N ASP A 16 2.36 -4.74 -10.86
CA ASP A 16 2.36 -6.20 -10.99
C ASP A 16 0.90 -6.67 -10.87
N GLU A 17 0.45 -7.53 -11.79
CA GLU A 17 -0.96 -7.97 -11.89
C GLU A 17 -1.47 -8.63 -10.61
N ASN A 18 -0.56 -9.21 -9.81
CA ASN A 18 -0.87 -9.89 -8.56
C ASN A 18 -0.66 -9.02 -7.32
N THR A 19 -0.71 -7.68 -7.46
CA THR A 19 -0.52 -6.77 -6.33
C THR A 19 -1.70 -5.86 -6.10
N MET A 20 -1.98 -5.61 -4.82
CA MET A 20 -3.09 -4.79 -4.37
C MET A 20 -2.63 -3.42 -3.87
N ASP A 21 -3.41 -2.40 -4.18
CA ASP A 21 -3.25 -1.09 -3.54
C ASP A 21 -4.04 -1.08 -2.24
N LEU A 22 -3.39 -0.63 -1.17
CA LEU A 22 -3.90 -0.63 0.19
C LEU A 22 -3.92 0.80 0.72
N ARG A 23 -5.07 1.22 1.22
CA ARG A 23 -5.30 2.51 1.85
C ARG A 23 -5.12 2.39 3.36
N CYS A 24 -4.23 3.20 3.94
CA CYS A 24 -4.07 3.31 5.38
C CYS A 24 -5.36 3.86 6.03
N SER A 25 -5.84 3.20 7.08
CA SER A 25 -7.08 3.59 7.77
C SER A 25 -6.98 4.93 8.51
N ASP A 26 -5.77 5.33 8.94
CA ASP A 26 -5.59 6.55 9.74
C ASP A 26 -5.25 7.78 8.88
N CYS A 27 -4.22 7.68 8.02
CA CYS A 27 -3.77 8.82 7.23
C CYS A 27 -4.33 8.85 5.79
N GLY A 28 -5.05 7.79 5.37
CA GLY A 28 -5.63 7.71 4.03
C GLY A 28 -4.63 7.51 2.90
N VAL A 29 -3.33 7.44 3.19
CA VAL A 29 -2.29 7.21 2.17
C VAL A 29 -2.52 5.85 1.52
N VAL A 30 -2.55 5.85 0.18
CA VAL A 30 -2.61 4.64 -0.64
C VAL A 30 -1.19 4.25 -1.05
N LYS A 31 -0.80 3.00 -0.76
CA LYS A 31 0.45 2.40 -1.22
C LYS A 31 0.15 1.02 -1.79
N ASN A 32 0.94 0.58 -2.76
CA ASN A 32 0.91 -0.81 -3.18
C ASN A 32 1.43 -1.70 -2.05
N GLU A 33 0.89 -2.89 -1.87
CA GLU A 33 1.29 -3.80 -0.79
C GLU A 33 2.78 -4.15 -0.81
N LEU A 34 3.43 -4.14 -1.99
CA LEU A 34 4.88 -4.35 -2.12
C LEU A 34 5.71 -3.19 -1.57
N ASP A 35 5.14 -2.00 -1.48
CA ASP A 35 5.83 -0.78 -1.05
C ASP A 35 5.59 -0.45 0.44
N ILE A 36 4.81 -1.29 1.15
CA ILE A 36 4.52 -1.10 2.56
C ILE A 36 5.54 -1.83 3.42
N THR A 37 6.06 -1.14 4.44
CA THR A 37 6.96 -1.75 5.41
C THR A 37 6.25 -2.86 6.17
N VAL A 38 6.83 -4.05 6.19
CA VAL A 38 6.31 -5.19 6.95
C VAL A 38 7.19 -5.42 8.17
N GLU A 39 6.57 -5.48 9.34
CA GLU A 39 7.24 -5.81 10.61
C GLU A 39 6.62 -7.05 11.25
N VAL A 40 7.34 -7.70 12.15
CA VAL A 40 6.77 -8.77 12.98
C VAL A 40 6.21 -8.14 14.26
N ASP A 41 4.94 -8.39 14.52
CA ASP A 41 4.31 -7.96 15.76
C ASP A 41 4.77 -8.88 16.91
N ASN A 42 5.47 -8.32 17.89
CA ASN A 42 6.05 -9.09 19.00
C ASN A 42 5.02 -9.80 19.88
N ALA A 43 3.77 -9.30 19.95
CA ALA A 43 2.74 -9.90 20.78
C ALA A 43 2.12 -11.13 20.09
N THR A 44 1.91 -11.05 18.78
CA THR A 44 1.22 -12.10 18.01
C THR A 44 2.14 -12.99 17.17
N ASN A 45 3.42 -12.62 17.04
CA ASN A 45 4.40 -13.20 16.11
C ASN A 45 3.92 -13.24 14.65
N ARG A 46 3.05 -12.30 14.25
CA ARG A 46 2.52 -12.19 12.89
C ARG A 46 3.18 -11.04 12.14
N LYS A 47 3.33 -11.20 10.83
CA LYS A 47 3.71 -10.09 9.94
C LYS A 47 2.54 -9.11 9.86
N VAL A 48 2.84 -7.83 10.07
CA VAL A 48 1.89 -6.73 9.98
C VAL A 48 2.44 -5.65 9.07
N TYR A 49 1.56 -5.07 8.26
CA TYR A 49 1.86 -3.89 7.47
C TYR A 49 1.98 -2.67 8.39
N LYS A 50 2.92 -1.78 8.10
CA LYS A 50 3.17 -0.56 8.87
C LYS A 50 3.23 0.65 7.95
N CYS A 51 2.39 1.63 8.27
CA CYS A 51 2.43 2.95 7.66
C CYS A 51 3.46 3.84 8.36
N GLU A 52 3.97 4.84 7.65
CA GLU A 52 4.84 5.89 8.20
C GLU A 52 4.17 6.70 9.32
N CYS A 53 2.84 6.79 9.31
CA CYS A 53 2.07 7.44 10.39
C CYS A 53 1.93 6.57 11.66
N GLY A 54 2.45 5.33 11.66
CA GLY A 54 2.37 4.40 12.78
C GLY A 54 1.17 3.44 12.73
N CYS A 55 0.22 3.65 11.81
CA CYS A 55 -0.94 2.78 11.62
C CYS A 55 -0.50 1.38 11.12
N LYS A 56 -1.17 0.35 11.64
CA LYS A 56 -0.99 -1.06 11.21
C LYS A 56 -2.23 -1.63 10.50
N THR A 57 -3.25 -0.80 10.26
CA THR A 57 -4.53 -1.20 9.67
C THR A 57 -4.67 -0.58 8.29
N PHE A 58 -5.03 -1.43 7.33
CA PHE A 58 -5.17 -1.05 5.93
C PHE A 58 -6.45 -1.63 5.36
N THR A 59 -7.02 -0.92 4.39
CA THR A 59 -8.20 -1.34 3.64
C THR A 59 -7.83 -1.47 2.16
N PRO A 60 -8.29 -2.54 1.48
CA PRO A 60 -8.36 -2.62 0.02
C PRO A 60 -8.75 -1.31 -0.67
N GLN A 61 -7.86 -0.77 -1.52
CA GLN A 61 -8.27 0.21 -2.52
C GLN A 61 -8.85 -0.55 -3.70
N ILE A 62 -10.18 -0.62 -3.75
CA ILE A 62 -10.91 -1.18 -4.88
C ILE A 62 -11.26 -0.01 -5.79
N ASP A 63 -10.70 -0.01 -7.00
CA ASP A 63 -11.12 0.92 -8.04
C ASP A 63 -12.46 0.38 -8.60
N LEU A 64 -13.56 0.96 -8.12
CA LEU A 64 -14.88 0.69 -8.68
C LEU A 64 -14.96 1.44 -10.01
N GLU A 65 -14.89 0.71 -11.12
CA GLU A 65 -15.26 1.25 -12.42
C GLU A 65 -16.79 1.35 -12.47
N GLU A 66 -17.31 2.57 -12.52
CA GLU A 66 -18.72 2.80 -12.81
C GLU A 66 -19.00 2.34 -14.25
N TYR A 67 -19.70 1.22 -14.39
CA TYR A 67 -20.27 0.81 -15.68
C TYR A 67 -21.62 1.51 -15.86
N TYR A 68 -21.66 2.46 -16.79
CA TYR A 68 -22.92 3.00 -17.30
C TYR A 68 -23.51 1.97 -18.29
N ILE A 69 -24.67 1.42 -17.96
CA ILE A 69 -25.46 0.51 -18.83
C ILE A 69 -26.29 1.34 -19.79
#